data_AF-X0XZ07-F1
#
_entry.id   AF-X0XZ07-F1
#
_cell.length_a   1.000
_cell.length_b   1.000
_cell.length_c   1.000
_cell.angle_alpha   90.00
_cell.angle_beta   90.00
_cell.angle_gamma   90.00
#
_symmetry.space_group_name_H-M   'P 1'
#
loop_
_entity.id
_entity.type
_entity.pdbx_description
1 polymer ?
#
loop_
_entity_poly.entity_id
_entity_poly.type
_entity_poly.pdbx_seq_one_letter_code
_entity_poly.pdbx_strand_id
1 'polypeptide(L)'
;MTDGRQRRNGWRRRLYLPAYTTAEAARFAETKPRTVAYWHYGTGTKVGPALGGKKPYAPLSYLQLVEVAFVASFRQRGVPLQRIRKAREYVAKVFQAE
;
A
#
# COMPACT_ATOMS: atom_id res chain seq x y z
N MET A 1 8.52 6.58 -36.85
CA MET A 1 7.49 7.45 -36.25
C MET A 1 6.96 6.79 -34.98
N THR A 2 7.50 7.16 -33.82
CA THR A 2 6.99 6.72 -32.50
C THR A 2 6.20 7.88 -31.90
N ASP A 3 4.94 7.63 -31.56
CA ASP A 3 4.01 8.62 -31.00
C ASP A 3 4.62 9.34 -29.78
N GLY A 4 4.84 10.65 -29.92
CA GLY A 4 5.38 11.52 -28.88
C GLY A 4 4.53 11.57 -27.59
N ARG A 5 3.31 11.03 -27.59
CA ARG A 5 2.49 10.85 -26.38
C ARG A 5 3.03 9.77 -25.44
N GLN A 6 3.74 8.74 -25.92
CA GLN A 6 4.30 7.70 -25.04
C GLN A 6 5.44 8.21 -24.14
N ARG A 7 6.25 9.15 -24.62
CA ARG A 7 7.34 9.77 -23.83
C ARG A 7 6.84 10.63 -22.66
N ARG A 8 5.57 11.09 -22.69
CA ARG A 8 4.96 11.95 -21.66
C ARG A 8 4.54 11.22 -20.37
N ASN A 9 4.52 9.88 -20.36
CA ASN A 9 4.01 9.09 -19.22
C ASN A 9 5.10 8.40 -18.38
N GLY A 10 6.38 8.75 -18.56
CA GLY A 10 7.49 8.11 -17.85
C GLY A 10 7.38 8.18 -16.33
N TRP A 11 6.85 9.29 -15.79
CA TRP A 11 6.61 9.45 -14.36
C TRP A 11 5.51 8.51 -13.82
N ARG A 12 4.47 8.23 -14.61
CA ARG A 12 3.39 7.30 -14.22
C ARG A 12 3.93 5.90 -13.99
N ARG A 13 4.85 5.44 -14.85
CA ARG A 13 5.52 4.14 -14.68
C ARG A 13 6.30 4.07 -13.36
N ARG A 14 6.93 5.18 -12.94
CA ARG A 14 7.70 5.24 -11.70
C ARG A 14 6.85 5.02 -10.45
N LEU A 15 5.55 5.32 -10.50
CA LEU A 15 4.62 5.08 -9.38
C LEU A 15 4.55 3.60 -8.97
N TYR A 16 4.79 2.69 -9.92
CA TYR A 16 4.70 1.24 -9.74
C TYR A 16 6.08 0.56 -9.61
N LEU A 17 7.18 1.29 -9.78
CA LEU A 17 8.52 0.70 -9.65
C LEU A 17 8.81 0.36 -8.19
N PRO A 18 9.30 -0.85 -7.89
CA PRO A 18 9.65 -1.25 -6.52
C PRO A 18 10.93 -0.53 -6.11
N ALA A 19 10.78 0.57 -5.37
CA ALA A 19 11.87 1.50 -5.06
C ALA A 19 12.14 1.66 -3.55
N TYR A 20 11.21 1.24 -2.68
CA TYR A 20 11.29 1.49 -1.25
C TYR A 20 11.30 0.19 -0.45
N THR A 21 12.27 0.00 0.41
CA THR A 21 12.27 -1.14 1.33
C THR A 21 11.13 -1.02 2.37
N THR A 22 10.75 -2.15 2.98
CA THR A 22 9.78 -2.13 4.09
C THR A 22 10.30 -1.29 5.27
N ALA A 23 11.63 -1.25 5.48
CA ALA A 23 12.25 -0.47 6.55
C ALA A 23 12.14 1.04 6.29
N GLU A 24 12.40 1.49 5.06
CA GLU A 24 12.23 2.90 4.68
C GLU A 24 10.78 3.34 4.78
N ALA A 25 9.84 2.54 4.29
CA ALA A 25 8.42 2.84 4.39
C ALA A 25 7.96 2.95 5.85
N ALA A 26 8.45 2.06 6.72
CA ALA A 26 8.16 2.12 8.15
C ALA A 26 8.75 3.39 8.80
N ARG A 27 9.98 3.77 8.43
CA ARG A 27 10.62 5.00 8.89
C ARG A 27 9.83 6.24 8.48
N PHE A 28 9.42 6.33 7.21
CA PHE A 28 8.64 7.47 6.70
C PHE A 28 7.24 7.55 7.30
N ALA A 29 6.65 6.41 7.66
CA ALA A 29 5.34 6.34 8.28
C ALA A 29 5.39 6.29 9.83
N GLU A 30 6.57 6.55 10.42
CA GLU A 30 6.79 6.57 11.87
C GLU A 30 6.24 5.32 12.59
N THR A 31 6.48 4.15 12.01
CA THR A 31 6.02 2.85 12.51
C THR A 31 7.12 1.81 12.46
N LYS A 32 6.82 0.57 12.86
CA LYS A 32 7.77 -0.54 12.87
C LYS A 32 7.69 -1.33 11.55
N PRO A 33 8.80 -1.82 10.99
CA PRO A 33 8.79 -2.67 9.78
C PRO A 33 7.89 -3.90 9.91
N ARG A 34 7.86 -4.51 11.11
CA ARG A 34 6.96 -5.63 11.43
C ARG A 34 5.48 -5.25 11.32
N THR A 35 5.12 -4.02 11.70
CA THR A 35 3.76 -3.50 11.58
C THR A 35 3.36 -3.34 10.12
N VAL A 36 4.25 -2.80 9.29
CA VAL A 36 4.02 -2.66 7.84
C VAL A 36 3.85 -4.04 7.19
N ALA A 37 4.70 -5.01 7.52
CA ALA A 37 4.55 -6.38 7.04
C ALA A 37 3.20 -7.00 7.45
N TYR A 38 2.79 -6.81 8.71
CA TYR A 38 1.50 -7.27 9.20
C TYR A 38 0.31 -6.67 8.43
N TRP A 39 0.39 -5.40 8.02
CA TRP A 39 -0.65 -4.75 7.24
C TRP A 39 -0.81 -5.34 5.82
N HIS A 40 0.27 -5.81 5.20
CA HIS A 40 0.24 -6.44 3.87
C HIS A 40 -0.20 -7.91 3.89
N TYR A 41 0.17 -8.68 4.92
CA TYR A 41 -0.08 -10.13 4.93
C TYR A 41 -1.30 -10.57 5.75
N GLY A 42 -1.84 -9.70 6.63
CA GLY A 42 -3.12 -9.94 7.29
C GLY A 42 -3.22 -11.26 8.06
N THR A 43 -2.13 -11.70 8.71
CA THR A 43 -2.06 -13.02 9.33
C THR A 43 -3.18 -13.25 10.34
N GLY A 44 -4.07 -14.22 10.06
CA GLY A 44 -5.03 -14.78 11.01
C GLY A 44 -6.36 -14.04 11.18
N THR A 45 -6.72 -13.11 10.28
CA THR A 45 -8.02 -12.40 10.38
C THR A 45 -9.02 -12.85 9.32
N LYS A 46 -10.30 -12.97 9.68
CA LYS A 46 -11.41 -13.27 8.74
C LYS A 46 -11.60 -12.19 7.67
N VAL A 47 -11.12 -10.98 7.95
CA VAL A 47 -11.09 -9.85 7.02
C VAL A 47 -9.68 -9.78 6.43
N GLY A 48 -9.56 -9.54 5.12
CA GLY A 48 -8.28 -9.49 4.41
C GLY A 48 -7.28 -8.43 4.94
N PRO A 49 -6.10 -8.31 4.31
CA PRO A 49 -5.08 -7.36 4.74
C PRO A 49 -5.57 -5.90 4.66
N ALA A 50 -4.93 -5.01 5.42
CA ALA A 50 -5.26 -3.57 5.38
C ALA A 50 -4.67 -2.87 4.14
N LEU A 51 -3.59 -3.43 3.60
CA LEU A 51 -2.88 -2.96 2.41
C LEU A 51 -2.97 -3.99 1.28
N GLY A 52 -2.65 -3.56 0.06
CA GLY A 52 -2.65 -4.43 -1.10
C GLY A 52 -1.62 -5.54 -0.97
N GLY A 53 -1.91 -6.67 -1.61
CA GLY A 53 -0.96 -7.77 -1.69
C GLY A 53 0.38 -7.27 -2.22
N LYS A 54 1.46 -7.65 -1.53
CA LYS A 54 2.83 -7.40 -1.96
C LYS A 54 3.51 -8.74 -2.17
N LYS A 55 4.35 -8.84 -3.21
CA LYS A 55 5.23 -10.00 -3.38
C LYS A 55 6.14 -10.12 -2.16
N PRO A 56 6.24 -11.32 -1.53
CA PRO A 56 7.15 -11.54 -0.41
C PRO A 56 8.56 -11.05 -0.75
N TYR A 57 9.19 -10.37 0.20
CA TYR A 57 10.56 -9.83 0.09
C TYR A 57 10.80 -8.77 -1.01
N ALA A 58 9.81 -8.42 -1.83
CA ALA A 58 9.97 -7.37 -2.83
C ALA A 58 10.01 -5.98 -2.19
N PRO A 59 10.67 -4.97 -2.77
CA PRO A 59 10.46 -3.58 -2.38
C PRO A 59 9.03 -3.11 -2.70
N LEU A 60 8.60 -2.05 -2.03
CA LEU A 60 7.35 -1.33 -2.23
C LEU A 60 7.47 -0.35 -3.38
N SER A 61 6.38 -0.19 -4.14
CA SER A 61 6.23 0.92 -5.06
C SER A 61 5.92 2.22 -4.33
N TYR A 62 6.00 3.35 -5.04
CA TYR A 62 5.59 4.64 -4.47
C TYR A 62 4.12 4.63 -4.04
N LEU A 63 3.23 4.01 -4.83
CA LEU A 63 1.82 3.89 -4.43
C LEU A 63 1.65 3.07 -3.15
N GLN A 64 2.35 1.94 -3.04
CA GLN A 64 2.28 1.12 -1.81
C GLN A 64 2.86 1.87 -0.60
N LEU A 65 3.92 2.67 -0.78
CA LEU A 65 4.43 3.56 0.27
C LEU A 65 3.36 4.56 0.73
N VAL A 66 2.64 5.18 -0.21
CA VAL A 66 1.55 6.11 0.09
C VAL A 66 0.40 5.39 0.83
N GLU A 67 0.05 4.17 0.44
CA GLU A 67 -0.95 3.38 1.17
C GLU A 67 -0.52 3.12 2.63
N VAL A 68 0.76 2.79 2.86
CA VAL A 68 1.33 2.63 4.22
C VAL A 68 1.17 3.93 5.02
N ALA A 69 1.48 5.08 4.42
CA ALA A 69 1.34 6.38 5.07
C ALA A 69 -0.13 6.71 5.43
N PHE A 70 -1.09 6.37 4.57
CA PHE A 70 -2.52 6.52 4.88
C PHE A 70 -2.94 5.65 6.05
N VAL A 71 -2.60 4.35 6.04
CA VAL A 71 -2.93 3.45 7.14
C VAL A 71 -2.31 3.93 8.45
N ALA A 72 -1.03 4.34 8.44
CA ALA A 72 -0.37 4.90 9.61
C ALA A 72 -1.09 6.16 10.14
N SER A 73 -1.43 7.09 9.25
CA SER A 73 -2.15 8.31 9.58
C SER A 73 -3.51 8.06 10.22
N PHE A 74 -4.26 7.06 9.74
CA PHE A 74 -5.53 6.66 10.35
C PHE A 74 -5.32 6.01 11.73
N ARG A 75 -4.29 5.16 11.85
CA ARG A 75 -3.94 4.50 13.13
C ARG A 75 -3.55 5.50 14.21
N GLN A 76 -2.76 6.52 13.86
CA GLN A 76 -2.37 7.62 14.77
C GLN A 76 -3.59 8.43 15.25
N ARG A 77 -4.63 8.56 14.40
CA ARG A 77 -5.90 9.22 14.73
C ARG A 77 -6.90 8.30 15.46
N GLY A 78 -6.46 7.15 15.94
CA GLY A 78 -7.30 6.23 16.72
C GLY A 78 -8.23 5.34 15.89
N VAL A 79 -8.12 5.32 14.55
CA VAL A 79 -8.93 4.41 13.74
C VAL A 79 -8.48 2.96 13.96
N PRO A 80 -9.39 2.05 14.34
CA PRO A 80 -9.05 0.64 14.50
C PRO A 80 -8.69 0.02 13.15
N LEU A 81 -7.63 -0.81 13.12
CA LEU A 81 -7.17 -1.45 11.89
C LEU A 81 -8.27 -2.32 11.23
N GLN A 82 -9.16 -2.90 12.03
CA GLN A 82 -10.31 -3.65 11.52
C GLN A 82 -11.29 -2.79 10.72
N ARG A 83 -11.48 -1.52 11.10
CA ARG A 83 -12.32 -0.58 10.35
C ARG A 83 -11.71 -0.26 8.98
N ILE A 84 -10.38 -0.11 8.93
CA ILE A 84 -9.62 0.12 7.69
C ILE A 84 -9.75 -1.11 6.77
N ARG A 85 -9.58 -2.33 7.30
CA ARG A 85 -9.76 -3.57 6.54
C ARG A 85 -11.16 -3.70 5.93
N LYS A 86 -12.21 -3.44 6.71
CA LYS A 86 -13.60 -3.44 6.23
C LYS A 86 -13.84 -2.39 5.15
N ALA A 87 -13.28 -1.19 5.31
CA ALA A 87 -13.38 -0.14 4.30
C ALA A 87 -12.70 -0.56 2.99
N ARG A 88 -11.53 -1.18 3.06
CA ARG A 88 -10.84 -1.75 1.89
C ARG A 88 -11.70 -2.82 1.20
N GLU A 89 -12.23 -3.77 1.96
CA GLU A 89 -13.10 -4.83 1.44
C GLU A 89 -14.34 -4.26 0.75
N TYR A 90 -14.96 -3.24 1.34
CA TYR A 90 -16.08 -2.54 0.73
C TYR A 90 -15.70 -1.89 -0.60
N VAL A 91 -14.56 -1.19 -0.66
CA VAL A 91 -14.09 -0.54 -1.89
C VAL A 91 -13.82 -1.59 -2.99
N ALA A 92 -13.18 -2.70 -2.66
CA ALA A 92 -12.94 -3.79 -3.62
C ALA A 92 -14.25 -4.34 -4.19
N LYS A 93 -15.27 -4.55 -3.35
CA LYS A 93 -16.59 -5.05 -3.78
C LYS A 93 -17.38 -4.06 -4.63
N VAL A 94 -17.34 -2.77 -4.29
CA VAL A 94 -18.17 -1.74 -4.95
C VAL A 94 -17.55 -1.23 -6.24
N PHE A 95 -16.22 -1.09 -6.28
CA PHE A 95 -15.53 -0.43 -7.39
C PHE A 95 -14.76 -1.40 -8.30
N GLN A 96 -14.81 -2.71 -8.04
CA GLN A 96 -14.03 -3.74 -8.78
C GLN A 96 -12.52 -3.39 -8.87
N ALA A 97 -12.01 -2.67 -7.87
CA ALA A 97 -10.63 -2.23 -7.84
C ALA A 97 -9.79 -3.28 -7.11
N GLU A 98 -9.01 -4.06 -7.86
CA GLU A 98 -7.88 -4.86 -7.36
C GLU A 98 -6.66 -4.74 -8.28
#